data_AF-A0A2E1NFI6-F1
#
_entry.id   AF-A0A2E1NFI6-F1
#
_cell.length_a   1.000
_cell.length_b   1.000
_cell.length_c   1.000
_cell.angle_alpha   90.00
_cell.angle_beta   90.00
_cell.angle_gamma   90.00
#
_symmetry.space_group_name_H-M   'P 1'
#
loop_
_entity.id
_entity.type
_entity.pdbx_description
1 polymer ?
#
loop_
_entity_poly.entity_id
_entity_poly.type
_entity_poly.pdbx_seq_one_letter_code
_entity_poly.pdbx_strand_id
1 'polypeptide(L)'
;MQERAFTALLRILDGEQQIIQRTDQKAFTMLSILGVFMVFFIVHFTKMQMDTFIFLLILIYFPAAMGALYFLMRVIVPRVKDTSSLSRPSNDDKNINPTFFGGISQFQTPEEYGDYLKKISKDEDQLYKMFASQVFTLGSINNRKNQNVRKAMFFMVAALSSELLIIMNLAYKRAYSYLSEDTVYYVVGIFIFTVLIIFLFRMNLFQTKK
;
A
#
# COMPACT_ATOMS: atom_id res chain seq x y z
N MET A 1 -10.56 17.04 -34.29
CA MET A 1 -9.45 16.20 -33.76
C MET A 1 -9.23 16.45 -32.26
N GLN A 2 -9.36 17.70 -31.79
CA GLN A 2 -9.30 18.09 -30.37
C GLN A 2 -10.43 17.55 -29.47
N GLU A 3 -11.67 17.45 -29.94
CA GLU A 3 -12.77 16.87 -29.14
C GLU A 3 -12.46 15.44 -28.68
N ARG A 4 -11.86 14.62 -29.56
CA ARG A 4 -11.37 13.27 -29.22
C ARG A 4 -10.25 13.30 -28.18
N ALA A 5 -9.35 14.29 -28.25
CA ALA A 5 -8.28 14.46 -27.28
C ALA A 5 -8.82 14.89 -25.91
N PHE A 6 -9.82 15.76 -25.89
CA PHE A 6 -10.52 16.18 -24.68
C PHE A 6 -11.29 15.03 -24.02
N THR A 7 -12.08 14.27 -24.78
CA THR A 7 -12.76 13.07 -24.26
C THR A 7 -11.76 12.03 -23.73
N ALA A 8 -10.61 11.88 -24.38
CA ALA A 8 -9.54 11.01 -23.90
C ALA A 8 -8.99 11.49 -22.54
N LEU A 9 -8.78 12.81 -22.36
CA LEU A 9 -8.32 13.38 -21.08
C LEU A 9 -9.32 13.14 -19.95
N LEU A 10 -10.62 13.36 -20.18
CA LEU A 10 -11.66 13.09 -19.17
C LEU A 10 -11.69 11.61 -18.79
N ARG A 11 -11.60 10.71 -19.77
CA ARG A 11 -11.55 9.27 -19.50
C ARG A 11 -10.31 8.87 -18.71
N ILE A 12 -9.15 9.47 -18.99
CA ILE A 12 -7.92 9.24 -18.23
C ILE A 12 -8.07 9.79 -16.80
N LEU A 13 -8.68 10.97 -16.66
CA LEU A 13 -8.93 11.60 -15.36
C LEU A 13 -9.76 10.68 -14.45
N ASP A 14 -10.88 10.17 -14.96
CA ASP A 14 -11.74 9.21 -14.25
C ASP A 14 -10.96 7.93 -13.91
N GLY A 15 -10.14 7.45 -14.85
CA GLY A 15 -9.26 6.31 -14.65
C GLY A 15 -8.29 6.52 -13.49
N GLU A 16 -7.60 7.66 -13.44
CA GLU A 16 -6.64 7.99 -12.38
C GLU A 16 -7.33 8.12 -11.02
N GLN A 17 -8.52 8.75 -10.95
CA GLN A 17 -9.30 8.84 -9.73
C GLN A 17 -9.70 7.46 -9.19
N GLN A 18 -10.16 6.55 -10.06
CA GLN A 18 -10.47 5.18 -9.68
C GLN A 18 -9.23 4.43 -9.17
N ILE A 19 -8.06 4.62 -9.80
CA ILE A 19 -6.82 3.96 -9.35
C ILE A 19 -6.40 4.49 -7.98
N ILE A 20 -6.54 5.79 -7.73
CA ILE A 20 -6.26 6.39 -6.41
C ILE A 20 -7.18 5.77 -5.35
N GLN A 21 -8.49 5.68 -5.61
CA GLN A 21 -9.45 5.07 -4.67
C GLN A 21 -9.11 3.60 -4.38
N ARG A 22 -8.76 2.82 -5.40
CA ARG A 22 -8.33 1.41 -5.22
C ARG A 22 -7.04 1.31 -4.41
N THR A 23 -6.12 2.25 -4.60
CA THR A 23 -4.87 2.30 -3.85
C THR A 23 -5.12 2.62 -2.38
N ASP A 24 -6.05 3.52 -2.09
CA ASP A 24 -6.48 3.85 -0.73
C ASP A 24 -7.17 2.65 -0.07
N GLN A 25 -8.08 1.98 -0.79
CA GLN A 25 -8.72 0.76 -0.30
C GLN A 25 -7.69 -0.32 0.02
N LYS A 26 -6.70 -0.54 -0.84
CA LYS A 26 -5.62 -1.50 -0.60
C LYS A 26 -4.82 -1.14 0.67
N ALA A 27 -4.51 0.15 0.87
CA ALA A 27 -3.84 0.62 2.07
C ALA A 27 -4.68 0.39 3.34
N PHE A 28 -5.99 0.68 3.29
CA PHE A 28 -6.88 0.37 4.42
C PHE A 28 -6.93 -1.13 4.72
N THR A 29 -7.03 -1.99 3.71
CA THR A 29 -6.99 -3.45 3.93
C THR A 29 -5.68 -3.89 4.57
N MET A 30 -4.53 -3.40 4.08
CA MET A 30 -3.23 -3.72 4.70
C MET A 30 -3.12 -3.21 6.14
N LEU A 31 -3.65 -2.01 6.42
CA LEU A 31 -3.69 -1.43 7.76
C LEU A 31 -4.54 -2.28 8.72
N SER A 32 -5.71 -2.74 8.28
CA SER A 32 -6.58 -3.59 9.08
C SER A 32 -5.93 -4.94 9.39
N ILE A 33 -5.29 -5.58 8.40
CA ILE A 33 -4.56 -6.84 8.62
C ILE A 33 -3.44 -6.61 9.64
N LEU A 34 -2.62 -5.58 9.45
CA LEU A 34 -1.54 -5.26 10.38
C LEU A 34 -2.07 -5.03 11.80
N GLY A 35 -3.20 -4.32 11.96
CA GLY A 35 -3.84 -4.10 13.25
C GLY A 35 -4.30 -5.39 13.94
N VAL A 36 -4.92 -6.32 13.22
CA VAL A 36 -5.34 -7.62 13.77
C VAL A 36 -4.13 -8.42 14.26
N PHE A 37 -3.05 -8.45 13.48
CA PHE A 37 -1.80 -9.09 13.87
C PHE A 37 -1.15 -8.41 15.09
N MET A 38 -1.13 -7.07 15.16
CA MET A 38 -0.64 -6.38 16.35
C MET A 38 -1.39 -6.75 17.63
N VAL A 39 -2.72 -6.89 17.57
CA VAL A 39 -3.51 -7.37 18.71
C VAL A 39 -3.16 -8.82 19.05
N PHE A 40 -2.98 -9.67 18.05
CA PHE A 40 -2.54 -11.04 18.22
C PHE A 40 -1.17 -11.13 18.93
N PHE A 41 -0.21 -10.29 18.53
CA PHE A 41 1.09 -10.17 19.18
C PHE A 41 0.96 -9.80 20.67
N ILE A 42 0.17 -8.78 21.03
CA ILE A 42 0.01 -8.34 22.43
C ILE A 42 -0.49 -9.48 23.33
N VAL A 43 -1.44 -10.29 22.84
CA VAL A 43 -1.96 -11.43 23.59
C VAL A 43 -0.87 -12.48 23.86
N HIS A 44 0.02 -12.72 22.89
CA HIS A 44 1.10 -13.70 23.02
C HIS A 44 2.33 -13.14 23.75
N PHE A 45 2.53 -11.82 23.71
CA PHE A 45 3.62 -11.12 24.37
C PHE A 45 3.64 -11.38 25.88
N THR A 46 2.48 -11.41 26.53
CA THR A 46 2.36 -11.70 27.97
C THR A 46 2.83 -13.10 28.37
N LYS A 47 2.87 -14.04 27.44
CA LYS A 47 3.29 -15.44 27.67
C LYS A 47 4.74 -15.69 27.26
N MET A 48 5.42 -14.67 26.75
CA MET A 48 6.72 -14.79 26.10
C MET A 48 7.84 -14.76 27.14
N GLN A 49 8.69 -15.78 27.11
CA GLN A 49 9.96 -15.77 27.83
C GLN A 49 11.04 -15.16 26.93
N MET A 50 11.75 -14.16 27.44
CA MET A 50 12.76 -13.42 26.68
C MET A 50 14.00 -14.29 26.46
N ASP A 51 14.09 -14.86 25.27
CA ASP A 51 15.26 -15.58 24.75
C ASP A 51 15.99 -14.70 23.72
N THR A 52 17.28 -14.92 23.50
CA THR A 52 18.10 -14.16 22.54
C THR A 52 17.49 -14.17 21.14
N PHE A 53 16.95 -15.32 20.70
CA PHE A 53 16.31 -15.43 19.39
C PHE A 53 15.04 -14.56 19.28
N ILE A 54 14.18 -14.63 20.30
CA ILE A 54 12.94 -13.84 20.35
C ILE A 54 13.27 -12.36 20.44
N PHE A 55 14.28 -11.98 21.22
CA PHE A 55 14.73 -10.60 21.36
C PHE A 55 15.17 -10.01 20.00
N LEU A 56 15.95 -10.76 19.21
CA LEU A 56 16.33 -10.33 17.84
C LEU A 56 15.11 -10.16 16.93
N LEU A 57 14.13 -11.07 17.00
CA LEU A 57 12.91 -10.95 16.21
C LEU A 57 12.06 -9.75 16.62
N ILE A 58 11.98 -9.43 17.91
CA ILE A 58 11.31 -8.22 18.42
C ILE A 58 11.97 -6.94 17.87
N LEU A 59 13.31 -6.93 17.83
CA LEU A 59 14.09 -5.82 17.28
C LEU A 59 13.81 -5.60 15.78
N ILE A 60 13.47 -6.66 15.03
CA ILE A 60 13.03 -6.55 13.63
C ILE A 60 11.55 -6.14 13.56
N TYR A 61 10.71 -6.76 14.38
CA TYR A 61 9.25 -6.60 14.35
C TYR A 61 8.81 -5.15 14.54
N PHE A 62 9.23 -4.49 15.62
CA PHE A 62 8.73 -3.15 15.95
C PHE A 62 9.11 -2.08 14.91
N PRO A 63 10.37 -1.97 14.46
CA PRO A 63 10.74 -1.07 13.38
C PRO A 63 10.03 -1.40 12.06
N ALA A 64 9.85 -2.68 11.75
CA ALA A 64 9.13 -3.08 10.55
C ALA A 64 7.64 -2.68 10.62
N ALA A 65 6.98 -2.94 11.74
CA ALA A 65 5.60 -2.56 11.99
C ALA A 65 5.41 -1.03 11.95
N MET A 66 6.29 -0.26 12.59
CA MET A 66 6.30 1.20 12.53
C MET A 66 6.53 1.71 11.11
N GLY A 67 7.46 1.11 10.36
CA GLY A 67 7.72 1.43 8.96
C GLY A 67 6.47 1.19 8.09
N ALA A 68 5.80 0.05 8.28
CA ALA A 68 4.55 -0.26 7.58
C ALA A 68 3.47 0.79 7.87
N LEU A 69 3.21 1.10 9.15
CA LEU A 69 2.25 2.12 9.55
C LEU A 69 2.57 3.49 8.94
N TYR A 70 3.83 3.91 8.99
CA TYR A 70 4.27 5.20 8.43
C TYR A 70 3.97 5.31 6.93
N PHE A 71 4.31 4.28 6.15
CA PHE A 71 4.06 4.30 4.71
C PHE A 71 2.57 4.17 4.38
N LEU A 72 1.80 3.35 5.11
CA LEU A 72 0.35 3.23 4.93
C LEU A 72 -0.36 4.56 5.20
N MET A 73 -0.01 5.25 6.29
CA MET A 73 -0.58 6.55 6.61
C MET A 73 -0.31 7.60 5.51
N ARG A 74 0.88 7.55 4.89
CA ARG A 74 1.20 8.40 3.72
C ARG A 74 0.43 8.07 2.45
N VAL A 75 -0.15 6.88 2.34
CA VAL A 75 -1.05 6.54 1.22
C VAL A 75 -2.42 7.17 1.45
N ILE A 76 -2.96 6.98 2.67
CA ILE A 76 -4.31 7.43 3.05
C ILE A 76 -4.39 8.96 3.09
N VAL A 77 -3.41 9.61 3.74
CA VAL A 77 -3.30 11.08 3.80
C VAL A 77 -2.09 11.51 3.00
N PRO A 78 -2.21 11.61 1.65
CA PRO A 78 -1.11 12.06 0.83
C PRO A 78 -0.82 13.53 1.13
N ARG A 79 0.36 13.82 1.66
CA ARG A 79 0.84 15.21 1.75
C ARG A 79 1.27 15.64 0.35
N VAL A 80 0.34 16.24 -0.39
CA VAL A 80 0.63 16.86 -1.68
C VAL A 80 1.55 18.04 -1.39
N LYS A 81 2.81 17.96 -1.84
CA LYS A 81 3.69 19.13 -1.86
C LYS A 81 3.17 19.98 -3.01
N ASP A 82 3.05 21.28 -2.83
CA ASP A 82 2.66 22.23 -3.86
C ASP A 82 3.64 22.15 -5.05
N THR A 83 3.41 21.20 -5.95
CA THR A 83 4.10 21.06 -7.23
C THR A 83 3.64 22.11 -8.24
N SER A 84 2.82 23.07 -7.81
CA SER A 84 2.69 24.38 -8.45
C SER A 84 4.03 25.13 -8.58
N SER A 85 5.08 24.69 -7.88
CA SER A 85 6.45 25.20 -8.04
C SER A 85 7.25 24.60 -9.21
N LEU A 86 6.78 23.55 -9.89
CA LEU A 86 7.44 23.06 -11.13
C LEU A 86 6.97 23.78 -12.39
N SER A 87 5.91 24.58 -12.29
CA SER A 87 5.61 25.63 -13.25
C SER A 87 6.28 26.90 -12.73
N ARG A 88 7.41 27.29 -13.31
CA ARG A 88 7.95 28.65 -13.11
C ARG A 88 6.80 29.66 -13.21
N PRO A 89 6.73 30.69 -12.36
CA PRO A 89 5.78 31.77 -12.53
C PRO A 89 6.20 32.55 -13.78
N SER A 90 5.70 32.16 -14.95
CA SER A 90 5.54 33.12 -16.03
C SER A 90 4.48 34.09 -15.55
N ASN A 91 4.84 35.37 -15.51
CA ASN A 91 4.14 36.53 -14.95
C ASN A 91 2.75 36.85 -15.56
N ASP A 92 1.96 35.87 -15.97
CA ASP A 92 0.60 36.13 -16.43
C ASP A 92 -0.36 35.02 -16.03
N ASP A 93 -1.40 35.47 -15.33
CA ASP A 93 -2.51 34.73 -14.74
C ASP A 93 -2.18 33.64 -13.71
N LYS A 94 -2.72 33.84 -12.50
CA LYS A 94 -2.94 32.79 -11.50
C LYS A 94 -3.80 31.70 -12.14
N ASN A 95 -3.15 30.73 -12.76
CA ASN A 95 -3.78 29.52 -13.27
C ASN A 95 -4.08 28.60 -12.06
N ILE A 96 -5.03 29.04 -11.24
CA ILE A 96 -5.63 28.23 -10.17
C ILE A 96 -6.26 27.05 -10.89
N ASN A 97 -5.75 25.83 -10.67
CA ASN A 97 -6.37 24.65 -11.25
C ASN A 97 -7.71 24.41 -10.53
N PRO A 98 -8.84 24.82 -11.12
CA PRO A 98 -10.09 24.98 -10.41
C PRO A 98 -10.82 23.64 -10.24
N THR A 99 -10.27 22.53 -10.74
CA THR A 99 -10.86 21.19 -10.60
C THR A 99 -10.15 20.35 -9.53
N PHE A 100 -9.10 20.89 -8.89
CA PHE A 100 -8.51 20.32 -7.68
C PHE A 100 -9.33 20.78 -6.45
N PHE A 101 -9.57 19.90 -5.49
CA PHE A 101 -10.36 20.24 -4.28
C PHE A 101 -9.84 21.49 -3.56
N GLY A 102 -8.52 21.67 -3.48
CA GLY A 102 -7.89 22.86 -2.91
C GLY A 102 -7.93 24.11 -3.80
N GLY A 103 -8.35 23.99 -5.06
CA GLY A 103 -8.59 25.08 -6.00
C GLY A 103 -10.05 25.53 -6.00
N ILE A 104 -11.02 24.61 -5.94
CA ILE A 104 -12.46 24.93 -5.78
C ILE A 104 -12.69 25.67 -4.46
N SER A 105 -12.03 25.25 -3.38
CA SER A 105 -12.18 25.87 -2.06
C SER A 105 -11.59 27.28 -1.95
N GLN A 106 -10.94 27.80 -2.99
CA GLN A 106 -10.40 29.17 -3.02
C GLN A 106 -11.44 30.20 -3.47
N PHE A 107 -12.53 29.76 -4.10
CA PHE A 107 -13.64 30.62 -4.51
C PHE A 107 -14.56 30.89 -3.31
N GLN A 108 -15.02 32.12 -3.15
CA GLN A 108 -15.83 32.52 -2.00
C GLN A 108 -17.30 32.13 -2.19
N THR A 109 -17.77 32.12 -3.43
CA THR A 109 -19.16 31.77 -3.77
C THR A 109 -19.26 30.78 -4.94
N PRO A 110 -20.33 29.96 -4.98
CA PRO A 110 -20.61 29.08 -6.13
C PRO A 110 -20.75 29.82 -7.46
N GLU A 111 -21.30 31.04 -7.44
CA GLU A 111 -21.48 31.89 -8.61
C GLU A 111 -20.13 32.34 -9.20
N GLU A 112 -19.18 32.73 -8.34
CA GLU A 112 -17.82 33.11 -8.74
C GLU A 112 -17.10 31.96 -9.45
N TYR A 113 -17.23 30.74 -8.90
CA TYR A 113 -16.69 29.53 -9.51
C TYR A 113 -17.34 29.22 -10.87
N GLY A 114 -18.67 29.33 -10.96
CA GLY A 114 -19.42 29.10 -12.19
C GLY A 114 -19.05 30.08 -13.30
N ASP A 115 -18.92 31.36 -12.97
CA ASP A 115 -18.51 32.40 -13.92
C ASP A 115 -17.07 32.22 -14.39
N TYR A 116 -16.17 31.81 -13.48
CA TYR A 116 -14.79 31.48 -13.82
C TYR A 116 -14.71 30.28 -14.79
N LEU A 117 -15.45 29.20 -14.52
CA LEU A 117 -15.53 28.05 -15.42
C LEU A 117 -16.09 28.44 -16.78
N LYS A 118 -17.14 29.26 -16.82
CA LYS A 118 -17.76 29.75 -18.06
C LYS A 118 -16.81 30.66 -18.85
N LYS A 119 -15.91 31.38 -18.17
CA LYS A 119 -14.88 32.20 -18.81
C LYS A 119 -13.80 31.32 -19.43
N ILE A 120 -13.28 30.34 -18.69
CA ILE A 120 -12.25 29.40 -19.19
C ILE A 120 -12.81 28.48 -20.29
N SER A 121 -14.07 28.05 -20.19
CA SER A 121 -14.66 27.15 -21.19
C SER A 121 -14.86 27.80 -22.57
N LYS A 122 -14.76 29.14 -22.67
CA LYS A 122 -14.81 29.86 -23.94
C LYS A 122 -13.49 29.80 -24.71
N ASP A 123 -12.39 29.51 -24.02
CA ASP A 123 -11.07 29.35 -24.59
C ASP A 123 -10.67 27.86 -24.52
N GLU A 124 -10.74 27.19 -25.68
CA GLU A 124 -10.47 25.75 -25.78
C GLU A 124 -9.05 25.38 -25.35
N ASP A 125 -8.06 26.25 -25.59
CA ASP A 125 -6.66 26.00 -25.22
C ASP A 125 -6.45 26.12 -23.71
N GLN A 126 -7.09 27.11 -23.07
CA GLN A 126 -7.08 27.22 -21.61
C GLN A 126 -7.80 26.04 -20.95
N LEU A 127 -8.95 25.65 -21.48
CA LEU A 127 -9.72 24.50 -20.99
C LEU A 127 -8.89 23.21 -21.10
N TYR A 128 -8.25 22.97 -22.25
CA TYR A 128 -7.38 21.81 -22.44
C TYR A 128 -6.21 21.80 -21.46
N LYS A 129 -5.52 22.95 -21.29
CA LYS A 129 -4.37 23.10 -20.38
C LYS A 129 -4.76 22.82 -18.92
N MET A 130 -5.96 23.24 -18.50
CA MET A 130 -6.50 22.97 -17.18
C MET A 130 -6.65 21.46 -16.91
N PHE A 131 -7.33 20.73 -17.79
CA PHE A 131 -7.51 19.28 -17.64
C PHE A 131 -6.20 18.50 -17.76
N ALA A 132 -5.31 18.90 -18.68
CA ALA A 132 -4.00 18.29 -18.82
C ALA A 132 -3.17 18.43 -17.53
N SER A 133 -3.20 19.60 -16.89
CA SER A 133 -2.56 19.86 -15.59
C SER A 133 -3.14 18.98 -14.48
N GLN A 134 -4.47 18.79 -14.47
CA GLN A 134 -5.15 17.94 -13.49
C GLN A 134 -4.75 16.46 -13.65
N VAL A 135 -4.78 15.95 -14.88
CA VAL A 135 -4.36 14.57 -15.19
C VAL A 135 -2.91 14.33 -14.79
N PHE A 136 -2.00 15.26 -15.11
CA PHE A 136 -0.59 15.17 -14.71
C PHE A 136 -0.42 15.14 -13.18
N THR A 137 -1.13 16.02 -12.48
CA THR A 137 -1.08 16.10 -11.01
C THR A 137 -1.58 14.80 -10.38
N LEU A 138 -2.72 14.27 -10.84
CA LEU A 138 -3.28 13.01 -10.34
C LEU A 138 -2.36 11.83 -10.61
N GLY A 139 -1.79 11.72 -11.81
CA GLY A 139 -0.80 10.69 -12.14
C GLY A 139 0.42 10.75 -11.21
N SER A 140 0.88 11.95 -10.86
CA SER A 140 2.00 12.12 -9.92
C SER A 140 1.66 11.68 -8.49
N ILE A 141 0.44 12.00 -8.02
CA ILE A 141 -0.09 11.57 -6.71
C ILE A 141 -0.24 10.05 -6.68
N ASN A 142 -0.82 9.48 -7.73
CA ASN A 142 -1.03 8.04 -7.88
C ASN A 142 0.32 7.29 -7.84
N ASN A 143 1.32 7.73 -8.60
CA ASN A 143 2.65 7.14 -8.56
C ASN A 143 3.26 7.18 -7.15
N ARG A 144 3.16 8.32 -6.46
CA ARG A 144 3.64 8.47 -5.07
C ARG A 144 2.92 7.52 -4.11
N LYS A 145 1.59 7.43 -4.19
CA LYS A 145 0.79 6.51 -3.37
C LYS A 145 1.19 5.07 -3.63
N ASN A 146 1.32 4.67 -4.90
CA ASN A 146 1.73 3.31 -5.27
C ASN A 146 3.13 2.96 -4.75
N GLN A 147 4.10 3.88 -4.81
CA GLN A 147 5.42 3.68 -4.21
C GLN A 147 5.36 3.49 -2.69
N ASN A 148 4.54 4.29 -1.99
CA ASN A 148 4.33 4.13 -0.56
C ASN A 148 3.66 2.79 -0.23
N VAL A 149 2.66 2.35 -1.02
CA VAL A 149 2.05 1.02 -0.89
C VAL A 149 3.09 -0.09 -1.03
N ARG A 150 3.98 -0.02 -2.02
CA ARG A 150 5.03 -1.03 -2.20
C ARG A 150 5.99 -1.09 -1.01
N LYS A 151 6.39 0.06 -0.48
CA LYS A 151 7.24 0.14 0.72
C LYS A 151 6.51 -0.40 1.95
N ALA A 152 5.27 0.02 2.17
CA ALA A 152 4.42 -0.50 3.24
C ALA A 152 4.31 -2.02 3.20
N MET A 153 4.08 -2.60 2.01
CA MET A 153 4.01 -4.04 1.82
C MET A 153 5.30 -4.76 2.22
N PHE A 154 6.46 -4.23 1.83
CA PHE A 154 7.75 -4.79 2.23
C PHE A 154 7.92 -4.83 3.75
N PHE A 155 7.66 -3.70 4.42
CA PHE A 155 7.73 -3.60 5.88
C PHE A 155 6.69 -4.49 6.58
N MET A 156 5.47 -4.56 6.05
CA MET A 156 4.40 -5.40 6.56
C MET A 156 4.76 -6.88 6.48
N VAL A 157 5.32 -7.34 5.36
CA VAL A 157 5.77 -8.73 5.23
C VAL A 157 6.87 -9.04 6.24
N ALA A 158 7.85 -8.15 6.42
CA ALA A 158 8.90 -8.33 7.42
C ALA A 158 8.33 -8.42 8.85
N ALA A 159 7.39 -7.54 9.20
CA ALA A 159 6.70 -7.57 10.49
C ALA A 159 5.94 -8.89 10.69
N LEU A 160 5.07 -9.27 9.76
CA LEU A 160 4.28 -10.49 9.84
C LEU A 160 5.14 -11.76 9.91
N SER A 161 6.20 -11.84 9.10
CA SER A 161 7.14 -12.96 9.14
C SER A 161 7.84 -13.06 10.49
N SER A 162 8.33 -11.93 11.04
CA SER A 162 8.95 -11.93 12.36
C SER A 162 7.98 -12.35 13.46
N GLU A 163 6.73 -11.89 13.40
CA GLU A 163 5.69 -12.23 14.37
C GLU A 163 5.34 -13.73 14.32
N LEU A 164 5.12 -14.27 13.13
CA LEU A 164 4.86 -15.71 12.94
C LEU A 164 5.99 -16.57 13.47
N LEU A 165 7.25 -16.18 13.26
CA LEU A 165 8.41 -16.90 13.79
C LEU A 165 8.46 -16.87 15.33
N ILE A 166 8.09 -15.74 15.94
CA ILE A 166 7.99 -15.64 17.41
C ILE A 166 6.91 -16.59 17.94
N ILE A 167 5.73 -16.59 17.34
CA ILE A 167 4.60 -17.43 17.75
C ILE A 167 4.95 -18.91 17.56
N MET A 168 5.58 -19.27 16.44
CA MET A 168 6.04 -20.62 16.17
C MET A 168 7.05 -21.09 17.21
N ASN A 169 8.00 -20.23 17.60
CA ASN A 169 8.95 -20.55 18.66
C ASN A 169 8.25 -20.77 20.02
N LEU A 170 7.31 -19.88 20.36
CA LEU A 170 6.50 -20.01 21.59
C LEU A 170 5.70 -21.31 21.61
N ALA A 171 5.04 -21.65 20.51
CA ALA A 171 4.27 -22.88 20.35
C ALA A 171 5.18 -24.11 20.46
N TYR A 172 6.36 -24.07 19.83
CA TYR A 172 7.34 -25.15 19.90
C TYR A 172 7.83 -25.38 21.33
N LYS A 173 8.23 -24.32 22.05
CA LYS A 173 8.66 -24.43 23.46
C LYS A 173 7.57 -24.98 24.36
N ARG A 174 6.32 -24.55 24.14
CA ARG A 174 5.18 -25.06 24.89
C ARG A 174 4.92 -26.53 24.57
N ALA A 175 4.97 -26.92 23.30
CA ALA A 175 4.76 -28.30 22.87
C ALA A 175 5.86 -29.23 23.38
N TYR A 176 7.14 -28.80 23.38
CA TYR A 176 8.27 -29.59 23.87
C TYR A 176 8.05 -30.11 25.29
N SER A 177 7.40 -29.32 26.16
CA SER A 177 7.04 -29.75 27.52
C SER A 177 6.07 -30.95 27.57
N TYR A 178 5.37 -31.27 26.48
CA TYR A 178 4.41 -32.37 26.36
C TYR A 178 4.90 -33.52 25.45
N LEU A 179 6.01 -33.33 24.72
CA LEU A 179 6.59 -34.35 23.86
C LEU A 179 7.61 -35.17 24.66
N SER A 180 7.37 -36.48 24.81
CA SER A 180 8.43 -37.41 25.21
C SER A 180 9.50 -37.47 24.11
N GLU A 181 10.76 -37.78 24.45
CA GLU A 181 11.87 -37.85 23.48
C GLU A 181 11.52 -38.74 22.27
N ASP A 182 10.83 -39.85 22.49
CA ASP A 182 10.35 -40.75 21.42
C ASP A 182 9.40 -40.05 20.44
N THR A 183 8.52 -39.20 20.96
CA THR A 183 7.49 -38.51 20.16
C THR A 183 8.12 -37.47 19.21
N VAL A 184 9.25 -36.88 19.59
CA VAL A 184 10.00 -35.91 18.75
C VAL A 184 10.54 -36.60 17.49
N TYR A 185 11.09 -37.81 17.61
CA TYR A 185 11.57 -38.59 16.46
C TYR A 185 10.45 -38.92 15.47
N TYR A 186 9.24 -39.24 15.96
CA TYR A 186 8.09 -39.49 15.10
C TYR A 186 7.63 -38.23 14.34
N VAL A 187 7.61 -37.06 14.99
CA VAL A 187 7.22 -35.81 14.33
C VAL A 187 8.22 -35.42 13.24
N VAL A 188 9.53 -35.53 13.52
CA VAL A 188 10.59 -35.28 12.52
C VAL A 188 10.50 -36.30 11.39
N GLY A 189 10.26 -37.58 11.71
CA GLY A 189 10.06 -38.65 10.73
C GLY A 189 8.86 -38.37 9.80
N ILE A 190 7.71 -37.96 10.35
CA ILE A 190 6.53 -37.57 9.58
C ILE A 190 6.85 -36.35 8.69
N PHE A 191 7.53 -35.33 9.22
CA PHE A 191 7.87 -34.15 8.44
C PHE A 191 8.78 -34.48 7.25
N ILE A 192 9.85 -35.25 7.48
CA ILE A 192 10.75 -35.71 6.42
C ILE A 192 9.99 -36.54 5.39
N PHE A 193 9.18 -37.50 5.83
CA PHE A 193 8.37 -38.35 4.96
C PHE A 193 7.39 -37.52 4.10
N THR A 194 6.76 -36.50 4.69
CA THR A 194 5.84 -35.61 3.97
C THR A 194 6.57 -34.77 2.91
N VAL A 195 7.75 -34.23 3.24
CA VAL A 195 8.59 -33.49 2.29
C VAL A 195 9.06 -34.41 1.15
N LEU A 196 9.43 -35.65 1.46
CA LEU A 196 9.87 -36.66 0.50
C LEU A 196 8.73 -37.06 -0.45
N ILE A 197 7.51 -37.24 0.07
CA ILE A 197 6.31 -37.48 -0.74
C ILE A 197 6.03 -36.31 -1.67
N ILE A 198 6.05 -35.07 -1.16
CA ILE A 198 5.81 -33.88 -1.98
C ILE A 198 6.86 -33.78 -3.10
N PHE A 199 8.13 -34.06 -2.78
CA PHE A 199 9.22 -34.04 -3.75
C PHE A 199 9.08 -35.14 -4.81
N LEU A 200 8.74 -36.38 -4.42
CA LEU A 200 8.49 -37.50 -5.33
C LEU A 200 7.29 -37.24 -6.24
N PHE A 201 6.18 -36.72 -5.70
CA PHE A 201 5.03 -36.32 -6.51
C PHE A 201 5.42 -35.25 -7.53
N ARG A 202 6.24 -34.28 -7.14
CA ARG A 202 6.73 -33.24 -8.04
C ARG A 202 7.61 -33.81 -9.15
N MET A 203 8.50 -34.76 -8.85
CA MET A 203 9.32 -35.43 -9.88
C MET A 203 8.51 -36.31 -10.83
N ASN A 204 7.53 -37.05 -10.33
CA ASN A 204 6.72 -37.95 -11.16
C ASN A 204 5.78 -37.19 -12.11
N LEU A 205 5.30 -36.00 -11.71
CA LEU A 205 4.48 -35.12 -12.56
C LEU A 205 5.25 -34.55 -13.77
N PHE A 206 6.59 -34.52 -13.72
CA PHE A 206 7.43 -34.11 -14.85
C PHE A 206 7.77 -35.26 -15.81
N GLN A 207 7.47 -36.51 -15.47
CA GLN A 207 7.72 -37.67 -16.35
C GLN A 207 6.50 -38.12 -17.17
N THR A 208 5.28 -37.67 -16.85
CA THR A 208 4.04 -37.96 -17.60
C THR A 208 3.75 -36.97 -18.72
N LYS A 209 4.79 -36.58 -19.48
CA LYS A 209 4.64 -36.00 -20.82
C LYS A 209 5.60 -36.69 -21.79
N LYS A 210 5.20 -37.87 -22.24
CA LYS A 210 5.58 -38.43 -23.54
C LYS A 210 4.34 -39.00 -24.18
#